data_AF-A0A3L7P9A2-F1
#
_entry.id   AF-A0A3L7P9A2-F1
#
_cell.length_a   1.000
_cell.length_b   1.000
_cell.length_c   1.000
_cell.angle_alpha   90.00
_cell.angle_beta   90.00
_cell.angle_gamma   90.00
#
_symmetry.space_group_name_H-M   'P 1'
#
loop_
_entity.id
_entity.type
_entity.pdbx_description
1 polymer ?
#
loop_
_entity_poly.entity_id
_entity_poly.type
_entity_poly.pdbx_seq_one_letter_code
_entity_poly.pdbx_strand_id
1 'polypeptide(L)'
;MMTWTGAVQVFACLEPTDMRKSFDGLCGVVELGMRRRVETGSLFLFFNRRRDRVKILQAVEDGMVLIYKRLERGTFEMPSCPDGTSGTSLEMRAGDLSLLLAGIDLSSVRHRKRWRQPPIEANSLACGPGC
;
A
#
# COMPACT_ATOMS: atom_id res chain seq x y z
N MET A 1 14.47 -12.33 -3.54
CA MET A 1 13.36 -11.43 -3.91
C MET A 1 12.25 -11.68 -2.91
N MET A 2 11.78 -10.66 -2.18
CA MET A 2 10.61 -10.81 -1.31
C MET A 2 9.40 -11.10 -2.20
N THR A 3 8.70 -12.20 -1.96
CA THR A 3 7.52 -12.59 -2.73
C THR A 3 6.29 -12.27 -1.90
N TRP A 4 5.52 -11.28 -2.36
CA TRP A 4 4.24 -10.93 -1.76
C TRP A 4 3.14 -11.79 -2.38
N THR A 5 2.44 -12.57 -1.57
CA THR A 5 1.31 -13.38 -2.06
C THR A 5 0.17 -12.48 -2.50
N GLY A 6 -0.57 -12.88 -3.53
CA GLY A 6 -1.66 -12.08 -4.12
C GLY A 6 -2.85 -11.76 -3.20
N ALA A 7 -2.85 -12.27 -1.97
CA ALA A 7 -3.85 -11.98 -0.94
C ALA A 7 -3.57 -10.71 -0.13
N VAL A 8 -2.36 -10.13 -0.21
CA VAL A 8 -2.02 -8.94 0.59
C VAL A 8 -2.54 -7.67 -0.09
N GLN A 9 -3.23 -6.82 0.67
CA GLN A 9 -3.63 -5.50 0.22
C GLN A 9 -2.44 -4.54 0.27
N VAL A 10 -2.32 -3.71 -0.75
CA VAL A 10 -1.19 -2.77 -0.88
C VAL A 10 -1.73 -1.37 -1.10
N PHE A 11 -1.31 -0.44 -0.25
CA PHE A 11 -1.72 0.96 -0.30
C PHE A 11 -0.50 1.86 -0.42
N ALA A 12 -0.48 2.71 -1.44
CA ALA A 12 0.53 3.75 -1.59
C ALA A 12 0.00 5.08 -1.07
N CYS A 13 0.76 5.73 -0.19
CA CYS A 13 0.52 7.12 0.18
C CYS A 13 0.86 8.03 -1.00
N LEU A 14 -0.09 8.87 -1.41
CA LEU A 14 0.08 9.78 -2.55
C LEU A 14 0.76 11.10 -2.17
N GLU A 15 0.90 11.38 -0.87
CA GLU A 15 1.61 12.56 -0.37
C GLU A 15 3.07 12.23 -0.03
N PRO A 16 4.02 13.14 -0.35
CA PRO A 16 5.41 12.97 0.07
C PRO A 16 5.53 12.80 1.58
N THR A 17 6.18 11.71 2.00
CA THR A 17 6.35 11.38 3.41
C THR A 17 7.75 11.78 3.90
N ASP A 18 7.81 12.34 5.11
CA ASP A 18 9.08 12.57 5.80
C ASP A 18 9.72 11.22 6.18
N MET A 19 10.83 10.89 5.51
CA MET A 19 11.54 9.62 5.70
C MET A 19 12.27 9.51 7.05
N ARG A 20 12.27 10.56 7.88
CA ARG A 20 12.75 10.49 9.27
C ARG A 20 11.79 9.73 10.18
N LYS A 21 10.51 9.64 9.81
CA LYS A 21 9.50 8.89 10.57
C LYS A 21 9.82 7.39 10.57
N SER A 22 9.82 6.77 11.75
CA SER A 22 9.91 5.32 11.95
C SER A 22 8.49 4.74 12.15
N PHE A 23 8.35 3.61 12.83
CA PHE A 23 7.08 2.90 13.08
C PHE A 23 5.92 3.83 13.48
N ASP A 24 5.93 4.41 14.69
CA ASP A 24 4.80 5.18 15.21
C ASP A 24 4.46 6.40 14.34
N GLY A 25 5.49 7.08 13.83
CA GLY A 25 5.31 8.22 12.95
C GLY A 25 4.66 7.83 11.63
N LEU A 26 4.98 6.65 11.09
CA LEU A 26 4.34 6.13 9.88
C LEU A 26 2.95 5.57 10.18
N CYS A 27 2.72 4.94 11.33
CA CYS A 27 1.38 4.54 11.78
C CYS A 27 0.44 5.74 11.82
N GLY A 28 0.89 6.88 12.36
CA GLY A 28 0.13 8.12 12.34
C GLY A 28 -0.20 8.62 10.92
N VAL A 29 0.69 8.44 9.95
CA VAL A 29 0.41 8.76 8.54
C VAL A 29 -0.68 7.84 7.97
N VAL A 30 -0.66 6.54 8.30
CA VAL A 30 -1.68 5.58 7.86
C VAL A 30 -3.04 5.92 8.45
N GLU A 31 -3.10 6.11 9.76
CA GLU A 31 -4.37 6.27 10.48
C GLU A 31 -4.99 7.63 10.28
N LEU A 32 -4.20 8.70 10.35
CA LEU A 32 -4.70 10.07 10.26
C LEU A 32 -4.73 10.59 8.82
N GLY A 33 -3.69 10.28 8.03
CA GLY A 33 -3.55 10.75 6.66
C GLY A 33 -4.34 9.87 5.68
N MET A 34 -4.09 8.56 5.71
CA MET A 34 -4.70 7.61 4.77
C MET A 34 -6.09 7.15 5.23
N ARG A 35 -6.47 7.41 6.50
CA ARG A 35 -7.72 6.94 7.13
C ARG A 35 -7.88 5.42 7.06
N ARG A 36 -6.78 4.69 7.28
CA ARG A 36 -6.72 3.22 7.25
C ARG A 36 -6.19 2.67 8.57
N ARG A 37 -6.37 1.38 8.83
CA ARG A 37 -5.87 0.70 10.03
C ARG A 37 -4.61 -0.09 9.71
N VAL A 38 -3.54 0.14 10.49
CA VAL A 38 -2.24 -0.53 10.31
C VAL A 38 -2.32 -2.03 10.61
N GLU A 39 -3.15 -2.41 11.57
CA GLU A 39 -3.33 -3.78 12.11
C GLU A 39 -3.92 -4.78 11.10
N THR A 40 -4.31 -4.33 9.91
CA THR A 40 -4.97 -5.17 8.88
C THR A 40 -4.02 -6.11 8.13
N GLY A 41 -2.72 -6.11 8.45
CA GLY A 41 -1.70 -6.89 7.74
C GLY A 41 -1.37 -6.37 6.33
N SER A 42 -1.97 -5.23 5.94
CA SER A 42 -1.75 -4.56 4.66
C SER A 42 -0.35 -3.97 4.55
N LEU A 43 0.14 -3.81 3.31
CA LEU A 43 1.38 -3.09 3.03
C LEU A 43 1.10 -1.61 2.78
N PHE A 44 1.81 -0.74 3.49
CA PHE A 44 1.71 0.70 3.33
C PHE A 44 3.02 1.26 2.77
N LEU A 45 2.98 1.84 1.56
CA LEU A 45 4.13 2.40 0.88
C LEU A 45 4.19 3.91 1.10
N PHE A 46 5.38 4.41 1.40
CA PHE A 46 5.67 5.83 1.58
C PHE A 46 6.86 6.24 0.73
N PHE A 47 6.68 7.27 -0.08
CA PHE A 47 7.74 7.80 -0.93
C PHE A 47 8.22 9.15 -0.41
N ASN A 48 9.51 9.44 -0.56
CA ASN A 48 10.02 10.78 -0.29
C ASN A 48 9.68 11.72 -1.46
N ARG A 49 9.85 13.04 -1.25
CA ARG A 49 9.56 14.04 -2.29
C ARG A 49 10.33 13.83 -3.60
N ARG A 50 11.57 13.35 -3.53
CA ARG A 50 12.39 13.04 -4.71
C ARG A 50 12.03 11.69 -5.36
N ARG A 51 11.26 10.84 -4.68
CA ARG A 51 10.89 9.49 -5.09
C ARG A 51 12.09 8.55 -5.32
N ASP A 52 13.26 8.85 -4.77
CA ASP A 52 14.42 7.94 -4.80
C ASP A 52 14.45 7.00 -3.59
N ARG A 53 13.47 7.11 -2.68
CA ARG A 53 13.35 6.31 -1.46
C ARG A 53 11.92 5.86 -1.24
N VAL A 54 11.78 4.61 -0.79
CA VAL A 54 10.49 4.03 -0.39
C VAL A 54 10.62 3.31 0.94
N LYS A 55 9.66 3.54 1.84
CA LYS A 55 9.42 2.71 3.02
C LYS A 55 8.17 1.88 2.82
N ILE A 56 8.19 0.63 3.31
CA ILE A 56 7.04 -0.27 3.33
C ILE A 56 6.82 -0.71 4.77
N LEU A 57 5.69 -0.32 5.34
CA LEU A 57 5.25 -0.70 6.68
C LEU A 57 4.23 -1.84 6.60
N GLN A 58 4.37 -2.83 7.48
CA GLN A 58 3.40 -3.92 7.65
C GLN A 58 3.29 -4.30 9.12
N ALA A 59 2.07 -4.45 9.64
CA ALA A 59 1.84 -5.16 10.89
C ALA A 59 1.89 -6.68 10.65
N VAL A 60 2.59 -7.38 11.52
CA VAL A 60 2.66 -8.85 11.58
C VAL A 60 2.15 -9.32 12.93
N GLU A 61 1.97 -10.63 13.11
CA GLU A 61 1.34 -11.20 14.31
C GLU A 61 2.00 -10.74 15.63
N ASP A 62 3.32 -10.66 15.66
CA ASP A 62 4.12 -10.34 16.85
C ASP A 62 4.74 -8.93 16.82
N GLY A 63 4.37 -8.09 15.84
CA GLY A 63 4.92 -6.74 15.77
C GLY A 63 4.78 -6.05 14.42
N MET A 64 5.83 -5.33 14.02
CA MET A 64 5.85 -4.53 12.80
C MET A 64 7.13 -4.71 12.03
N VAL A 65 7.00 -4.74 10.71
CA VAL A 65 8.12 -4.80 9.76
C VAL A 65 8.17 -3.49 8.98
N LEU A 66 9.38 -2.92 8.89
CA LEU A 66 9.65 -1.74 8.08
C LEU A 66 10.78 -2.04 7.10
N ILE A 67 10.45 -2.10 5.82
CA ILE A 67 11.44 -2.22 4.74
C ILE A 67 11.77 -0.82 4.25
N TYR A 68 13.05 -0.52 4.10
CA TYR A 68 13.50 0.77 3.58
C TYR A 68 14.47 0.56 2.41
N LYS A 69 14.09 1.05 1.23
CA LYS A 69 14.89 0.97 0.01
C LYS A 69 15.24 2.36 -0.49
N ARG A 70 16.52 2.58 -0.78
CA ARG A 70 17.05 3.76 -1.47
C ARG A 70 17.59 3.35 -2.84
N LEU A 71 17.25 4.11 -3.86
CA LEU A 71 17.85 3.98 -5.18
C LEU A 71 19.12 4.83 -5.23
N GLU A 72 20.21 4.25 -5.73
CA GLU A 72 21.44 5.00 -5.98
C GLU A 72 21.35 5.83 -7.27
N ARG A 73 20.44 5.46 -8.20
CA ARG A 73 20.11 6.22 -9.42
C ARG A 73 18.63 6.04 -9.77
N GLY A 74 18.03 7.09 -10.34
CA GLY A 74 16.64 7.08 -10.81
C GLY A 74 15.63 7.36 -9.69
N THR A 75 14.35 7.16 -10.01
CA THR A 75 13.21 7.37 -9.11
C THR A 75 12.21 6.22 -9.24
N PHE A 76 11.46 5.95 -8.18
CA PHE A 76 10.28 5.12 -8.23
C PHE A 76 9.16 5.83 -8.99
N GLU A 77 8.42 5.05 -9.79
CA GLU A 77 7.17 5.49 -10.40
C GLU A 77 6.14 5.77 -9.30
N MET A 78 5.47 6.92 -9.36
CA MET A 78 4.45 7.25 -8.38
C MET A 78 3.10 6.73 -8.86
N PRO A 79 2.40 5.90 -8.08
CA PRO A 79 1.09 5.42 -8.48
C PRO A 79 0.13 6.60 -8.63
N SER A 80 -0.63 6.65 -9.71
CA SER A 80 -1.56 7.74 -10.00
C SER A 80 -2.99 7.21 -10.12
N CYS A 81 -3.96 7.99 -9.63
CA CYS A 81 -5.37 7.70 -9.84
C CYS A 81 -5.72 7.96 -11.31
N PRO A 82 -6.33 7.00 -12.03
CA PRO A 82 -6.76 7.20 -13.43
C PRO A 82 -7.71 8.39 -13.60
N ASP A 83 -8.55 8.65 -12.60
CA ASP A 83 -9.66 9.60 -12.69
C ASP A 83 -9.34 10.98 -12.08
N GLY A 84 -8.07 11.27 -11.81
CA GLY A 84 -7.65 12.56 -11.22
C GLY A 84 -8.21 12.83 -9.81
N THR A 85 -8.82 11.82 -9.17
CA THR A 85 -9.34 11.93 -7.82
C THR A 85 -8.18 12.10 -6.84
N SER A 86 -8.12 13.26 -6.19
CA SER A 86 -7.19 13.53 -5.09
C SER A 86 -7.58 12.67 -3.87
N GLY A 87 -7.06 11.45 -3.83
CA GLY A 87 -7.04 10.63 -2.63
C GLY A 87 -5.74 10.83 -1.86
N THR A 88 -5.75 10.56 -0.55
CA THR A 88 -4.52 10.51 0.26
C THR A 88 -3.75 9.19 0.08
N SER A 89 -4.43 8.17 -0.48
CA SER A 89 -3.82 6.87 -0.79
C SER A 89 -4.47 6.19 -1.99
N LEU A 90 -3.72 5.31 -2.65
CA LEU A 90 -4.17 4.46 -3.75
C LEU A 90 -3.95 2.98 -3.41
N GLU A 91 -4.97 2.15 -3.65
CA GLU A 91 -4.84 0.70 -3.58
C GLU A 91 -4.22 0.15 -4.88
N MET A 92 -3.26 -0.76 -4.77
CA MET A 92 -2.60 -1.41 -5.90
C MET A 92 -2.46 -2.91 -5.69
N ARG A 93 -2.14 -3.65 -6.75
CA ARG A 93 -1.94 -5.11 -6.65
C ARG A 93 -0.55 -5.39 -6.06
N ALA A 94 -0.41 -6.51 -5.36
CA ALA A 94 0.91 -7.01 -4.93
C ALA A 94 1.89 -7.22 -6.11
N GLY A 95 1.36 -7.56 -7.30
CA GLY A 95 2.16 -7.61 -8.53
C GLY A 95 2.70 -6.24 -8.96
N ASP A 96 1.90 -5.18 -8.80
CA ASP A 96 2.28 -3.81 -9.19
C ASP A 96 3.38 -3.29 -8.27
N LEU A 97 3.30 -3.61 -6.96
CA LEU A 97 4.40 -3.38 -6.03
C LEU A 97 5.70 -4.04 -6.50
N SER A 98 5.62 -5.28 -6.97
CA SER A 98 6.81 -6.01 -7.44
C SER A 98 7.43 -5.35 -8.68
N LEU A 99 6.60 -4.90 -9.63
CA LEU A 99 7.03 -4.17 -10.83
C LEU A 99 7.65 -2.81 -10.46
N LEU A 100 6.99 -2.06 -9.57
CA LEU A 100 7.47 -0.77 -9.08
C LEU A 100 8.84 -0.92 -8.40
N LEU A 101 9.00 -1.92 -7.54
CA LEU A 101 10.27 -2.18 -6.85
C LEU A 101 11.37 -2.63 -7.81
N ALA A 102 11.02 -3.24 -8.94
CA ALA A 102 11.94 -3.59 -10.03
C ALA A 102 12.30 -2.40 -10.94
N GLY A 103 11.65 -1.24 -10.77
CA GLY A 103 11.86 -0.05 -11.60
C GLY A 103 11.14 -0.10 -12.95
N ILE A 104 10.06 -0.89 -13.04
CA ILE A 104 9.23 -0.99 -14.24
C ILE A 104 8.10 0.04 -14.15
N ASP A 105 7.90 0.81 -15.22
CA ASP A 105 6.83 1.79 -15.35
C ASP A 105 5.46 1.12 -15.38
N LEU A 106 4.61 1.46 -14.40
CA LEU A 106 3.26 0.91 -14.24
C LEU A 106 2.28 1.41 -15.30
N SER A 107 2.51 2.56 -15.93
CA SER A 107 1.63 3.11 -16.98
C SER A 107 1.58 2.20 -18.22
N SER A 108 2.66 1.45 -18.46
CA SER A 108 2.78 0.51 -19.57
C SER A 108 2.19 -0.87 -19.29
N VAL A 109 1.79 -1.15 -18.05
CA VAL A 109 1.37 -2.49 -17.62
C VAL A 109 -0.08 -2.76 -18.02
N ARG A 110 -0.26 -3.74 -18.92
CA ARG A 110 -1.60 -4.22 -19.31
C ARG A 110 -1.98 -5.46 -18.51
N HIS A 111 -2.86 -5.28 -17.53
CA HIS A 111 -3.45 -6.43 -16.85
C HIS A 111 -4.50 -7.12 -17.73
N ARG A 112 -4.38 -8.43 -17.89
CA ARG A 112 -5.47 -9.25 -18.44
C ARG A 112 -6.61 -9.37 -17.44
N LYS A 113 -7.83 -9.55 -17.95
CA LYS A 113 -9.02 -9.79 -17.13
C LYS A 113 -8.80 -11.04 -16.27
N ARG A 114 -8.95 -10.90 -14.97
CA ARG A 114 -8.89 -11.98 -13.98
C ARG A 114 -10.13 -11.90 -13.10
N TRP A 115 -10.61 -13.05 -12.64
CA TRP A 115 -11.67 -13.09 -11.64
C TRP A 115 -11.18 -12.41 -10.35
N ARG A 116 -12.04 -11.60 -9.75
CA ARG A 116 -11.81 -10.97 -8.45
C ARG A 116 -13.04 -11.26 -7.60
N GLN A 117 -12.79 -11.73 -6.39
CA GLN A 117 -13.87 -11.84 -5.42
C GLN A 117 -14.36 -10.42 -5.09
N PRO A 118 -15.68 -10.17 -5.11
CA PRO A 118 -16.22 -8.91 -4.61
C PRO A 118 -15.88 -8.76 -3.12
N PRO A 119 -15.73 -7.52 -2.61
CA PRO A 119 -15.55 -7.28 -1.19
C PRO A 119 -16.64 -8.02 -0.41
N ILE A 120 -16.26 -8.80 0.61
CA ILE A 120 -17.23 -9.41 1.51
C ILE A 120 -17.87 -8.27 2.29
N GLU A 121 -19.15 -7.98 2.04
CA GLU A 121 -19.87 -6.97 2.82
C GLU A 121 -19.90 -7.41 4.29
N ALA A 122 -19.32 -6.58 5.16
CA ALA A 122 -19.20 -6.83 6.60
C ALA A 122 -20.54 -6.68 7.35
N ASN A 123 -21.66 -7.09 6.75
CA ASN A 123 -22.99 -6.95 7.33
C ASN A 123 -23.80 -8.26 7.28
N SER A 124 -23.15 -9.39 7.53
CA SER A 124 -23.82 -10.70 7.67
C SER A 124 -23.67 -11.34 9.06
N LEU A 125 -23.19 -10.58 10.06
CA LEU A 125 -23.15 -11.02 11.47
C LEU A 125 -24.12 -10.23 12.37
N ALA A 126 -25.23 -9.73 11.83
CA ALA A 126 -26.39 -9.47 12.66
C ALA A 126 -27.07 -10.83 12.92
N CYS A 127 -26.83 -11.44 14.08
CA CYS A 127 -27.76 -12.41 14.64
C CYS A 127 -29.16 -11.79 14.56
N GLY A 128 -30.08 -12.46 13.87
CA GLY A 128 -31.48 -12.04 13.83
C GLY A 128 -32.05 -11.96 15.26
N PRO A 129 -33.12 -11.17 15.49
CA PRO A 129 -33.69 -11.04 16.82
C PRO A 129 -34.33 -12.38 17.22
N GLY A 130 -33.67 -13.12 18.10
CA GLY A 130 -34.11 -14.45 18.53
C GLY A 130 -33.14 -15.22 19.41
N CYS A 131 -32.21 -14.55 20.10
CA CYS A 131 -31.39 -15.11 21.18
C CYS A 131 -31.51 -14.23 22.42
#